data_AF-R0KP99-F1
#
_entry.id   AF-R0KP99-F1
#
_cell.length_a   1.000
_cell.length_b   1.000
_cell.length_c   1.000
_cell.angle_alpha   90.00
_cell.angle_beta   90.00
_cell.angle_gamma   90.00
#
_symmetry.space_group_name_H-M   'P 1'
#
loop_
_entity.id
_entity.type
_entity.pdbx_description
1 polymer ?
#
loop_
_entity_poly.entity_id
_entity_poly.type
_entity_poly.pdbx_seq_one_letter_code
_entity_poly.pdbx_strand_id
1 'polypeptide(L)'
;MPDRKPRRRNGFQNIESAWAQLIDTLNDIELSERLTKTHNQRITKVTANEKTTKSDDSLKRNKFLNKVLAINPDLHKLCVVAFSQNQISSTKKAVLNKLVERIRERRDGTIISPATRSLLHRSEDDRPIPLPQETIELPKTPPEPWVDLRYAEREGIEKVFGQYLLDRIENTDLRQNWRAVFMRLPMWPQDLSGPCFMSLNLREESVKEVAMALFKVEVNWRTNAFHINHENGLLQIIPHSQYTMKGVSDEDIIAVFGAGIHAAITTCSIRANELREGDRRTKCVSITFSEKRTVINLILSVAEGVKIQSKLSLSATLG
;
A
#
# COMPACT_ATOMS: atom_id res chain seq x y z
N MET A 1 42.68 -0.14 -31.83
CA MET A 1 41.48 -0.59 -31.09
C MET A 1 41.93 -1.27 -29.80
N PRO A 2 41.44 -0.89 -28.62
CA PRO A 2 41.84 -1.55 -27.39
C PRO A 2 41.30 -2.98 -27.38
N ASP A 3 42.19 -3.96 -27.18
CA ASP A 3 41.84 -5.37 -27.03
C ASP A 3 40.83 -5.53 -25.90
N ARG A 4 39.60 -5.91 -26.26
CA ARG A 4 38.56 -6.26 -25.29
C ARG A 4 39.02 -7.51 -24.55
N LYS A 5 39.58 -7.33 -23.35
CA LYS A 5 39.91 -8.44 -22.43
C LYS A 5 38.73 -9.42 -22.40
N PRO A 6 38.96 -10.72 -22.61
CA PRO A 6 37.88 -11.71 -22.65
C PRO A 6 37.11 -11.65 -21.34
N ARG A 7 35.81 -11.37 -21.42
CA ARG A 7 34.91 -11.38 -20.26
C ARG A 7 35.00 -12.77 -19.64
N ARG A 8 35.58 -12.86 -18.43
CA ARG A 8 35.64 -14.12 -17.68
C ARG A 8 34.21 -14.66 -17.55
N ARG A 9 34.03 -15.91 -17.97
CA ARG A 9 32.76 -16.63 -17.85
C ARG A 9 32.51 -16.93 -16.38
N ASN A 10 31.63 -16.16 -15.74
CA ASN A 10 31.30 -16.31 -14.33
C ASN A 10 30.27 -17.44 -14.14
N GLY A 11 30.69 -18.69 -14.31
CA GLY A 11 29.91 -19.86 -13.88
C GLY A 11 30.15 -20.19 -12.40
N PHE A 12 29.26 -20.98 -11.81
CA PHE A 12 29.44 -21.47 -10.44
C PHE A 12 30.58 -22.49 -10.38
N GLN A 13 31.47 -22.33 -9.41
CA GLN A 13 32.60 -23.24 -9.21
C GLN A 13 32.17 -24.53 -8.51
N ASN A 14 31.23 -24.42 -7.58
CA ASN A 14 30.73 -25.52 -6.76
C ASN A 14 29.24 -25.32 -6.40
N ILE A 15 28.64 -26.35 -5.81
CA ILE A 15 27.22 -26.32 -5.41
C ILE A 15 26.93 -25.26 -4.35
N GLU A 16 27.83 -25.06 -3.38
CA GLU A 16 27.61 -24.10 -2.29
C GLU A 16 27.50 -22.67 -2.81
N SER A 17 28.33 -22.28 -3.79
CA SER A 17 28.24 -20.94 -4.41
C SER A 17 26.92 -20.70 -5.14
N ALA A 18 26.38 -21.73 -5.79
CA ALA A 18 25.08 -21.64 -6.47
C ALA A 18 23.93 -21.60 -5.47
N TRP A 19 24.03 -22.41 -4.41
CA TRP A 19 23.03 -22.45 -3.33
C TRP A 19 23.01 -21.15 -2.54
N ALA A 20 24.18 -20.61 -2.15
CA ALA A 20 24.29 -19.33 -1.46
C ALA A 20 23.62 -18.20 -2.25
N GLN A 21 23.92 -18.07 -3.55
CA GLN A 21 23.27 -17.05 -4.38
C GLN A 21 21.74 -17.23 -4.45
N LEU A 22 21.24 -18.46 -4.46
CA LEU A 22 19.79 -18.73 -4.44
C LEU A 22 19.16 -18.25 -3.13
N ILE A 23 19.80 -18.53 -1.99
CA ILE A 23 19.34 -18.11 -0.66
C ILE A 23 19.47 -16.60 -0.48
N ASP A 24 20.56 -15.98 -0.93
CA ASP A 24 20.74 -14.52 -0.86
C ASP A 24 19.65 -13.80 -1.67
N THR A 25 19.33 -14.32 -2.85
CA THR A 25 18.26 -13.78 -3.69
C THR A 25 16.89 -13.96 -3.04
N LEU A 26 16.65 -15.10 -2.38
CA LEU A 26 15.42 -15.33 -1.62
C LEU A 26 15.29 -14.32 -0.48
N ASN A 27 16.33 -14.16 0.32
CA ASN A 27 16.37 -13.22 1.45
C ASN A 27 16.18 -11.77 0.96
N ASP A 28 16.78 -11.38 -0.16
CA ASP A 28 16.60 -10.05 -0.75
C ASP A 28 15.15 -9.79 -1.19
N ILE A 29 14.48 -10.80 -1.77
CA ILE A 29 13.06 -10.71 -2.13
C ILE A 29 12.19 -10.63 -0.87
N GLU A 30 12.51 -11.39 0.17
CA GLU A 30 11.79 -11.36 1.45
C GLU A 30 11.94 -10.03 2.16
N LEU A 31 13.16 -9.50 2.24
CA LEU A 31 13.45 -8.22 2.88
C LEU A 31 12.86 -7.03 2.12
N SER A 32 12.84 -7.08 0.79
CA SER A 32 12.31 -5.99 -0.03
C SER A 32 10.81 -6.09 -0.31
N GLU A 33 10.20 -7.24 0.00
CA GLU A 33 8.81 -7.61 -0.31
C GLU A 33 8.41 -7.34 -1.77
N ARG A 34 9.37 -7.31 -2.70
CA ARG A 34 9.12 -6.99 -4.11
C ARG A 34 10.10 -7.66 -5.06
N LEU A 35 9.62 -7.99 -6.25
CA LEU A 35 10.48 -8.34 -7.37
C LEU A 35 10.96 -7.07 -8.07
N THR A 36 12.27 -6.99 -8.34
CA THR A 36 12.82 -5.89 -9.13
C THR A 36 12.35 -5.98 -10.58
N LYS A 37 12.39 -4.86 -11.32
CA LYS A 37 12.09 -4.85 -12.77
C LYS A 37 12.90 -5.89 -13.54
N THR A 38 14.16 -6.09 -13.14
CA THR A 38 15.04 -7.10 -13.75
C THR A 38 14.59 -8.52 -13.43
N HIS A 39 14.06 -8.78 -12.24
CA HIS A 39 13.50 -10.09 -11.88
C HIS A 39 12.31 -10.43 -12.78
N ASN A 40 11.35 -9.51 -12.92
CA ASN A 40 10.17 -9.73 -13.75
C ASN A 40 10.54 -9.92 -15.23
N GLN A 41 11.45 -9.09 -15.77
CA GLN A 41 11.94 -9.25 -17.14
C GLN A 41 12.56 -10.64 -17.39
N ARG A 42 13.28 -11.22 -16.40
CA ARG A 42 13.84 -12.56 -16.53
C ARG A 42 12.76 -13.63 -16.54
N ILE A 43 11.74 -13.50 -15.70
CA ILE A 43 10.57 -14.41 -15.65
C ILE A 43 9.83 -14.36 -16.98
N THR A 44 9.40 -13.17 -17.41
CA THR A 44 8.67 -12.96 -18.67
C THR A 44 9.46 -13.49 -19.87
N LYS A 45 10.77 -13.25 -19.92
CA LYS A 45 11.63 -13.76 -20.98
C LYS A 45 11.71 -15.30 -21.01
N VAL A 46 11.73 -15.98 -19.87
CA VAL A 46 11.77 -17.46 -19.84
C VAL A 46 10.44 -18.02 -20.31
N THR A 47 9.32 -17.47 -19.84
CA THR A 47 7.96 -17.89 -20.23
C THR A 47 7.70 -17.68 -21.72
N ALA A 48 8.11 -16.53 -22.28
CA ALA A 48 7.92 -16.23 -23.70
C ALA A 48 8.77 -17.12 -24.64
N ASN A 49 9.95 -17.54 -24.19
CA ASN A 49 10.90 -18.33 -24.99
C ASN A 49 10.57 -19.82 -25.07
N GLU A 50 9.38 -20.26 -24.65
CA GLU A 50 8.92 -21.63 -24.92
C GLU A 50 8.69 -21.88 -26.42
N LYS A 51 8.55 -20.84 -27.25
CA LYS A 51 8.08 -20.96 -28.64
C LYS A 51 9.12 -20.81 -29.77
N THR A 52 10.40 -20.56 -29.49
CA THR A 52 11.42 -20.31 -30.55
C THR A 52 12.57 -21.32 -30.57
N THR A 53 13.18 -21.53 -31.75
CA THR A 53 14.39 -22.33 -31.96
C THR A 53 15.54 -21.82 -31.09
N LYS A 54 16.23 -22.75 -30.41
CA LYS A 54 17.10 -22.48 -29.24
C LYS A 54 18.57 -22.76 -29.59
N SER A 55 19.48 -21.84 -29.21
CA SER A 55 20.93 -22.08 -29.24
C SER A 55 21.37 -23.09 -28.15
N ASP A 56 22.53 -23.72 -28.29
CA ASP A 56 23.05 -24.71 -27.32
C ASP A 56 23.12 -24.20 -25.87
N ASP A 57 23.54 -22.95 -25.68
CA ASP A 57 23.57 -22.31 -24.34
C ASP A 57 22.16 -22.15 -23.75
N SER A 58 21.18 -21.85 -24.60
CA SER A 58 19.79 -21.78 -24.18
C SER A 58 19.19 -23.16 -23.92
N LEU A 59 19.64 -24.20 -24.64
CA LEU A 59 19.25 -25.59 -24.43
C LEU A 59 19.71 -26.07 -23.05
N LYS A 60 20.96 -25.78 -22.68
CA LYS A 60 21.51 -26.14 -21.36
C LYS A 60 20.75 -25.47 -20.22
N ARG A 61 20.45 -24.18 -20.35
CA ARG A 61 19.62 -23.45 -19.38
C ARG A 61 18.24 -24.06 -19.23
N ASN A 62 17.54 -24.29 -20.34
CA ASN A 62 16.19 -24.84 -20.33
C ASN A 62 16.16 -26.26 -19.76
N LYS A 63 17.15 -27.10 -20.09
CA LYS A 63 17.25 -28.44 -19.51
C LYS A 63 17.43 -28.43 -17.99
N PHE A 64 18.20 -27.48 -17.47
CA PHE A 64 18.33 -27.28 -16.02
C PHE A 64 17.01 -26.79 -15.40
N LEU A 65 16.43 -25.72 -15.95
CA LEU A 65 15.19 -25.13 -15.43
C LEU A 65 14.00 -26.10 -15.47
N ASN A 66 13.84 -26.87 -16.55
CA ASN A 66 12.78 -27.88 -16.67
C ASN A 66 12.89 -28.99 -15.60
N LYS A 67 14.13 -29.36 -15.22
CA LYS A 67 14.34 -30.31 -14.12
C LYS A 67 13.90 -29.73 -12.78
N VAL A 68 14.14 -28.44 -12.54
CA VAL A 68 13.70 -27.76 -11.31
C VAL A 68 12.18 -27.60 -11.32
N LEU A 69 11.60 -27.21 -12.45
CA LEU A 69 10.15 -27.07 -12.64
C LEU A 69 9.39 -28.37 -12.32
N ALA A 70 9.94 -29.52 -12.74
CA ALA A 70 9.37 -30.83 -12.43
C ALA A 70 9.40 -31.18 -10.93
N ILE A 71 10.24 -30.52 -10.12
CA ILE A 71 10.31 -30.73 -8.67
C ILE A 71 9.39 -29.75 -7.94
N ASN A 72 9.56 -28.45 -8.21
CA ASN A 72 8.82 -27.38 -7.56
C ASN A 72 8.76 -26.12 -8.46
N PRO A 73 7.54 -25.65 -8.83
CA PRO A 73 7.38 -24.49 -9.70
C PRO A 73 7.85 -23.16 -9.07
N ASP A 74 7.78 -23.00 -7.76
CA ASP A 74 8.23 -21.81 -7.04
C ASP A 74 9.75 -21.70 -7.10
N LEU A 75 10.46 -22.80 -6.82
CA LEU A 75 11.92 -22.87 -6.90
C LEU A 75 12.42 -22.72 -8.33
N HIS A 76 11.63 -23.13 -9.32
CA HIS A 76 11.93 -22.84 -10.73
C HIS A 76 11.95 -21.34 -10.99
N LYS A 77 10.91 -20.60 -10.58
CA LYS A 77 10.87 -19.14 -10.73
C LYS A 77 11.99 -18.46 -9.94
N LEU A 78 12.27 -18.91 -8.73
CA LEU A 78 13.38 -18.39 -7.94
C LEU A 78 14.73 -18.61 -8.64
N CYS A 79 14.96 -19.77 -9.25
CA CYS A 79 16.16 -20.03 -10.05
C CYS A 79 16.25 -19.12 -11.29
N VAL A 80 15.12 -18.81 -11.94
CA VAL A 80 15.06 -17.87 -13.07
C VAL A 80 15.47 -16.46 -12.65
N VAL A 81 15.07 -16.04 -11.44
CA VAL A 81 15.40 -14.74 -10.88
C VAL A 81 16.86 -14.70 -10.43
N ALA A 82 17.28 -15.67 -9.61
CA ALA A 82 18.61 -15.73 -9.00
C ALA A 82 19.72 -15.89 -10.04
N PHE A 83 19.53 -16.71 -11.06
CA PHE A 83 20.61 -17.08 -11.98
C PHE A 83 20.46 -16.44 -13.35
N SER A 84 21.50 -15.72 -13.78
CA SER A 84 21.58 -15.24 -15.16
C SER A 84 21.82 -16.39 -16.14
N GLN A 85 21.44 -16.17 -17.41
CA GLN A 85 21.68 -17.15 -18.48
C GLN A 85 23.16 -17.52 -18.62
N ASN A 86 24.04 -16.52 -18.53
CA ASN A 86 25.48 -16.71 -18.67
C ASN A 86 26.06 -17.53 -17.51
N GLN A 87 25.54 -17.36 -16.29
CA GLN A 87 25.93 -18.19 -15.15
C GLN A 87 25.58 -19.65 -15.39
N ILE A 88 24.33 -19.94 -15.80
CA ILE A 88 23.89 -21.33 -16.04
C ILE A 88 24.66 -21.96 -17.22
N SER A 89 24.82 -21.24 -18.33
CA SER A 89 25.54 -21.77 -19.50
C SER A 89 27.01 -22.05 -19.20
N SER A 90 27.65 -21.21 -18.38
CA SER A 90 29.06 -21.37 -17.99
C SER A 90 29.29 -22.39 -16.88
N THR A 91 28.27 -22.78 -16.12
CA THR A 91 28.40 -23.71 -14.98
C THR A 91 28.53 -25.16 -15.46
N LYS A 92 29.45 -25.94 -14.87
CA LYS A 92 29.63 -27.36 -15.21
C LYS A 92 28.33 -28.16 -14.97
N LYS A 93 27.98 -29.08 -15.87
CA LYS A 93 26.76 -29.91 -15.79
C LYS A 93 26.64 -30.67 -14.47
N ALA A 94 27.76 -31.16 -13.94
CA ALA A 94 27.80 -31.85 -12.65
C ALA A 94 27.34 -30.96 -11.49
N VAL A 95 27.74 -29.68 -11.47
CA VAL A 95 27.32 -28.72 -10.43
C VAL A 95 25.83 -28.44 -10.52
N LEU A 96 25.30 -28.21 -11.73
CA LEU A 96 23.87 -28.00 -11.95
C LEU A 96 23.03 -29.23 -11.55
N ASN A 97 23.49 -30.43 -11.86
CA ASN A 97 22.80 -31.66 -11.45
C ASN A 97 22.80 -31.80 -9.92
N LYS A 98 23.92 -31.57 -9.24
CA LYS A 98 23.97 -31.61 -7.77
C LYS A 98 23.06 -30.56 -7.13
N LEU A 99 22.94 -29.37 -7.75
CA LEU A 99 21.98 -28.36 -7.31
C LEU A 99 20.52 -28.83 -7.43
N VAL A 100 20.17 -29.52 -8.52
CA VAL A 100 18.84 -30.13 -8.69
C VAL A 100 18.56 -31.19 -7.61
N GLU A 101 19.55 -32.04 -7.28
CA GLU A 101 19.40 -33.03 -6.21
C GLU A 101 19.18 -32.36 -4.85
N ARG A 102 19.95 -31.31 -4.52
CA ARG A 102 19.76 -30.54 -3.27
C ARG A 102 18.40 -29.86 -3.18
N ILE A 103 17.87 -29.37 -4.32
CA ILE A 103 16.50 -28.84 -4.40
C ILE A 103 15.47 -29.95 -4.11
N ARG A 104 15.69 -31.16 -4.64
CA ARG A 104 14.81 -32.32 -4.40
C ARG A 104 14.81 -32.74 -2.93
N GLU A 105 15.97 -32.83 -2.31
CA GLU A 105 16.13 -33.22 -0.90
C GLU A 105 15.43 -32.26 0.07
N ARG A 106 15.29 -30.99 -0.29
CA ARG A 106 14.66 -29.97 0.56
C ARG A 106 13.25 -29.55 0.12
N ARG A 107 12.59 -30.36 -0.70
CA ARG A 107 11.25 -30.06 -1.21
C ARG A 107 10.22 -29.84 -0.10
N ASP A 108 10.32 -30.63 0.97
CA ASP A 108 9.28 -30.74 1.99
C ASP A 108 9.49 -29.77 3.18
N GLY A 109 10.68 -29.18 3.29
CA GLY A 109 10.98 -28.17 4.31
C GLY A 109 10.89 -26.78 3.71
N THR A 110 9.70 -26.17 3.75
CA THR A 110 9.36 -24.75 3.46
C THR A 110 10.52 -23.76 3.30
N ILE A 111 11.33 -23.88 2.24
CA ILE A 111 12.40 -22.91 1.92
C ILE A 111 11.78 -21.56 1.58
N ILE A 112 10.67 -21.57 0.83
CA ILE A 112 10.00 -20.37 0.34
C ILE A 112 8.83 -20.07 1.28
N SER A 113 8.89 -18.91 1.95
CA SER A 113 7.78 -18.43 2.77
C SER A 113 6.50 -18.21 1.93
N PRO A 114 5.30 -18.28 2.54
CA PRO A 114 4.05 -17.99 1.84
C PRO A 114 4.04 -16.60 1.16
N ALA A 115 4.66 -15.60 1.78
CA ALA A 115 4.77 -14.25 1.22
C ALA A 115 5.59 -14.24 -0.08
N THR A 116 6.77 -14.86 -0.09
CA THR A 116 7.60 -14.99 -1.29
C THR A 116 6.90 -15.77 -2.39
N ARG A 117 6.17 -16.85 -2.04
CA ARG A 117 5.38 -17.60 -3.01
C ARG A 117 4.37 -16.68 -3.70
N SER A 118 3.61 -15.90 -2.93
CA SER A 118 2.67 -14.92 -3.49
C SER A 118 3.35 -13.93 -4.44
N LEU A 119 4.54 -13.43 -4.09
CA LEU A 119 5.30 -12.52 -4.95
C LEU A 119 5.78 -13.18 -6.26
N LEU A 120 6.28 -14.41 -6.20
CA LEU A 120 6.71 -15.17 -7.39
C LEU A 120 5.54 -15.52 -8.32
N HIS A 121 4.32 -15.60 -7.79
CA HIS A 121 3.11 -15.89 -8.56
C HIS A 121 2.42 -14.67 -9.14
N ARG A 122 2.75 -13.45 -8.69
CA ARG A 122 2.17 -12.22 -9.21
C ARG A 122 2.56 -12.02 -10.67
N SER A 123 1.58 -12.10 -11.58
CA SER A 123 1.79 -11.80 -13.00
C SER A 123 2.10 -10.30 -13.18
N GLU A 124 2.87 -9.89 -14.21
CA GLU A 124 2.98 -8.45 -14.54
C GLU A 124 1.64 -7.87 -15.02
N ASP A 125 0.73 -8.72 -15.52
CA ASP A 125 -0.68 -8.33 -15.77
C ASP A 125 -1.50 -8.22 -14.49
N ASP A 126 -1.06 -8.88 -13.41
CA ASP A 126 -1.43 -8.52 -12.04
C ASP A 126 -0.52 -7.37 -11.59
N ARG A 127 -0.63 -6.23 -12.27
CA ARG A 127 -0.45 -4.95 -11.55
C ARG A 127 -1.17 -5.14 -10.22
N PRO A 128 -0.61 -4.72 -9.08
CA PRO A 128 -1.34 -4.77 -7.83
C PRO A 128 -2.76 -4.21 -8.07
N ILE A 129 -3.75 -5.09 -8.18
CA ILE A 129 -4.97 -4.86 -7.43
C ILE A 129 -4.37 -4.76 -6.03
N PRO A 130 -4.42 -3.57 -5.41
CA PRO A 130 -4.05 -3.47 -4.01
C PRO A 130 -4.76 -4.65 -3.33
N LEU A 131 -4.05 -5.41 -2.46
CA LEU A 131 -4.75 -6.13 -1.39
C LEU A 131 -5.87 -5.21 -0.93
N PRO A 132 -7.12 -5.64 -0.74
CA PRO A 132 -8.22 -4.73 -0.40
C PRO A 132 -7.95 -4.10 0.99
N GLN A 133 -7.01 -3.16 1.06
CA GLN A 133 -7.32 -1.81 1.47
C GLN A 133 -8.58 -1.50 0.69
N GLU A 134 -9.71 -1.44 1.38
CA GLU A 134 -10.83 -0.62 0.95
C GLU A 134 -10.34 0.83 0.81
N THR A 135 -9.39 1.10 -0.08
CA THR A 135 -9.48 2.26 -0.93
C THR A 135 -10.78 2.00 -1.66
N ILE A 136 -11.84 2.62 -1.17
CA ILE A 136 -12.88 3.10 -2.05
C ILE A 136 -12.06 3.87 -3.10
N GLU A 137 -11.72 3.22 -4.22
CA GLU A 137 -11.58 3.98 -5.46
C GLU A 137 -12.90 4.71 -5.51
N LEU A 138 -12.86 6.02 -5.23
CA LEU A 138 -13.97 6.89 -5.59
C LEU A 138 -14.39 6.40 -6.98
N PRO A 139 -15.68 6.08 -7.19
CA PRO A 139 -16.13 5.58 -8.48
C PRO A 139 -15.46 6.42 -9.57
N LYS A 140 -14.92 5.76 -10.60
CA LYS A 140 -14.41 6.42 -11.81
C LYS A 140 -15.60 7.02 -12.54
N THR A 141 -16.31 7.95 -11.90
CA THR A 141 -17.26 8.84 -12.53
C THR A 141 -16.48 9.70 -13.53
N PRO A 142 -17.17 10.21 -14.57
CA PRO A 142 -16.63 11.33 -15.35
C PRO A 142 -16.11 12.40 -14.37
N PRO A 143 -15.11 13.21 -14.74
CA PRO A 143 -14.64 14.29 -13.87
C PRO A 143 -15.78 15.30 -13.75
N GLU A 144 -16.74 15.03 -12.86
CA GLU A 144 -17.55 16.08 -12.28
C GLU A 144 -16.53 17.07 -11.74
N PRO A 145 -16.54 18.30 -12.23
CA PRO A 145 -15.52 19.23 -11.82
C PRO A 145 -15.76 19.49 -10.33
N TRP A 146 -14.71 19.26 -9.53
CA TRP A 146 -14.74 19.44 -8.09
C TRP A 146 -14.15 20.81 -7.75
N VAL A 147 -14.70 21.48 -6.75
CA VAL A 147 -14.08 22.66 -6.14
C VAL A 147 -13.29 22.24 -4.93
N ASP A 148 -12.00 22.56 -4.95
CA ASP A 148 -11.07 22.38 -3.84
C ASP A 148 -11.03 23.68 -3.01
N LEU A 149 -11.57 23.59 -1.79
CA LEU A 149 -11.66 24.68 -0.83
C LEU A 149 -10.60 24.52 0.26
N ARG A 150 -9.90 25.61 0.56
CA ARG A 150 -8.76 25.65 1.48
C ARG A 150 -8.81 26.92 2.32
N TYR A 151 -7.88 27.02 3.27
CA TYR A 151 -7.63 28.22 4.07
C TYR A 151 -8.78 28.50 5.03
N ALA A 152 -9.02 27.57 5.96
CA ALA A 152 -10.01 27.80 7.01
C ALA A 152 -9.50 28.86 8.00
N GLU A 153 -10.41 29.68 8.51
CA GLU A 153 -10.11 30.60 9.60
C GLU A 153 -10.08 29.82 10.93
N ARG A 154 -9.19 30.24 11.84
CA ARG A 154 -9.02 29.59 13.15
C ARG A 154 -10.32 29.53 13.94
N GLU A 155 -11.04 30.64 14.00
CA GLU A 155 -12.32 30.79 14.68
C GLU A 155 -13.39 29.86 14.08
N GLY A 156 -13.36 29.70 12.76
CA GLY A 156 -14.23 28.75 12.07
C GLY A 156 -13.92 27.30 12.43
N ILE A 157 -12.64 26.92 12.50
CA ILE A 157 -12.21 25.59 12.94
C ILE A 157 -12.68 25.32 14.37
N GLU A 158 -12.45 26.26 15.29
CA GLU A 158 -12.90 26.14 16.69
C GLU A 158 -14.42 25.97 16.77
N LYS A 159 -15.18 26.75 16.00
CA LYS A 159 -16.64 26.68 15.97
C LYS A 159 -17.17 25.34 15.42
N VAL A 160 -16.46 24.73 14.48
CA VAL A 160 -16.90 23.48 13.83
C VAL A 160 -16.43 22.24 14.60
N PHE A 161 -15.19 22.23 15.07
CA PHE A 161 -14.53 21.05 15.64
C PHE A 161 -14.24 21.17 17.15
N GLY A 162 -14.44 22.34 17.73
CA GLY A 162 -14.09 22.63 19.11
C GLY A 162 -12.59 22.79 19.37
N GLN A 163 -12.27 23.17 20.60
CA GLN A 163 -10.90 23.39 21.05
C GLN A 163 -10.04 22.11 20.97
N TYR A 164 -10.65 20.93 21.24
CA TYR A 164 -9.94 19.65 21.23
C TYR A 164 -9.22 19.37 19.91
N LEU A 165 -9.90 19.51 18.77
CA LEU A 165 -9.28 19.29 17.47
C LEU A 165 -8.46 20.49 16.99
N LEU A 166 -8.84 21.71 17.36
CA LEU A 166 -8.08 22.91 17.02
C LEU A 166 -6.61 22.79 17.44
N ASP A 167 -6.34 22.25 18.64
CA ASP A 167 -4.99 22.08 19.16
C ASP A 167 -4.22 20.92 18.52
N ARG A 168 -4.91 20.00 17.85
CA ARG A 168 -4.37 18.73 17.31
C ARG A 168 -4.19 18.73 15.80
N ILE A 169 -4.88 19.64 15.10
CA ILE A 169 -4.72 19.85 13.67
C ILE A 169 -3.40 20.58 13.40
N GLU A 170 -2.73 20.18 12.33
CA GLU A 170 -1.47 20.77 11.88
C GLU A 170 -1.64 22.27 11.64
N ASN A 171 -0.83 23.10 12.30
CA ASN A 171 -0.81 24.54 12.03
C ASN A 171 0.40 24.84 11.14
N THR A 172 0.22 24.75 9.82
CA THR A 172 1.26 25.12 8.85
C THR A 172 1.28 26.64 8.72
N ASP A 173 1.99 27.28 9.64
CA ASP A 173 2.05 28.73 9.82
C ASP A 173 2.39 29.47 8.52
N LEU A 174 1.45 30.29 8.05
CA LEU A 174 1.71 31.58 7.39
C LEU A 174 0.57 32.54 7.76
N ARG A 175 0.66 33.12 8.96
CA ARG A 175 0.09 34.41 9.40
C ARG A 175 -1.43 34.65 9.37
N GLN A 176 -2.28 33.83 8.73
CA GLN A 176 -3.75 33.96 8.82
C GLN A 176 -4.58 32.76 8.31
N ASN A 177 -3.99 31.81 7.58
CA ASN A 177 -4.78 30.78 6.86
C ASN A 177 -4.38 29.35 7.20
N TRP A 178 -5.29 28.56 7.77
CA TRP A 178 -5.02 27.15 8.07
C TRP A 178 -5.17 26.29 6.82
N ARG A 179 -4.05 25.71 6.35
CA ARG A 179 -4.02 24.79 5.18
C ARG A 179 -4.32 23.34 5.54
N ALA A 180 -4.39 23.03 6.83
CA ALA A 180 -4.58 21.67 7.29
C ALA A 180 -6.02 21.16 7.15
N VAL A 181 -6.99 22.07 7.01
CA VAL A 181 -8.37 21.72 6.66
C VAL A 181 -8.58 21.95 5.17
N PHE A 182 -8.99 20.89 4.49
CA PHE A 182 -9.26 20.86 3.07
C PHE A 182 -10.68 20.32 2.86
N MET A 183 -11.44 20.93 1.96
CA MET A 183 -12.76 20.44 1.61
C MET A 183 -12.92 20.37 0.10
N ARG A 184 -13.60 19.34 -0.38
CA ARG A 184 -13.86 19.10 -1.79
C ARG A 184 -15.36 18.92 -2.01
N LEU A 185 -15.93 19.82 -2.80
CA LEU A 185 -17.36 19.87 -3.14
C LEU A 185 -17.57 19.63 -4.65
N PRO A 186 -18.64 18.97 -5.07
CA PRO A 186 -18.99 18.89 -6.49
C PRO A 186 -19.42 20.28 -6.99
N MET A 187 -18.97 20.71 -8.17
CA MET A 187 -19.38 22.01 -8.75
C MET A 187 -20.85 22.03 -9.18
N TRP A 188 -21.33 20.90 -9.71
CA TRP A 188 -22.66 20.78 -10.30
C TRP A 188 -23.36 19.54 -9.76
N PRO A 189 -23.70 19.53 -8.46
CA PRO A 189 -24.47 18.42 -7.91
C PRO A 189 -25.79 18.31 -8.68
N GLN A 190 -26.01 17.18 -9.38
CA GLN A 190 -27.31 16.89 -10.02
C GLN A 190 -28.42 16.93 -8.96
N ASP A 191 -28.09 16.51 -7.74
CA ASP A 191 -28.85 16.73 -6.52
C ASP A 191 -27.89 16.95 -5.33
N LEU A 192 -28.39 17.57 -4.26
CA LEU A 192 -27.60 17.78 -3.03
C LEU A 192 -27.38 16.47 -2.23
N SER A 193 -27.67 15.30 -2.80
CA SER A 193 -27.56 13.99 -2.15
C SER A 193 -26.17 13.36 -2.30
N GLY A 194 -25.35 13.92 -3.19
CA GLY A 194 -23.96 13.52 -3.38
C GLY A 194 -23.11 13.70 -2.11
N PRO A 195 -21.97 12.98 -2.01
CA PRO A 195 -21.02 13.18 -0.94
C PRO A 195 -20.14 14.41 -1.20
N CYS A 196 -19.69 15.04 -0.13
CA CYS A 196 -18.51 15.90 -0.16
C CYS A 196 -17.45 15.35 0.79
N PHE A 197 -16.21 15.75 0.54
CA PHE A 197 -15.05 15.22 1.25
C PHE A 197 -14.37 16.32 2.03
N MET A 198 -13.94 16.00 3.24
CA MET A 198 -13.15 16.91 4.06
C MET A 198 -11.96 16.17 4.63
N SER A 199 -10.80 16.79 4.61
CA SER A 199 -9.55 16.23 5.12
C SER A 199 -8.94 17.17 6.15
N LEU A 200 -8.43 16.61 7.24
CA LEU A 200 -7.74 17.33 8.30
C LEU A 200 -6.36 16.71 8.51
N ASN A 201 -5.29 17.48 8.33
CA ASN A 201 -3.95 17.04 8.71
C ASN A 201 -3.78 17.14 10.23
N LEU A 202 -3.25 16.10 10.85
CA LEU A 202 -2.92 16.10 12.28
C LEU A 202 -1.46 16.44 12.52
N ARG A 203 -1.18 17.06 13.66
CA ARG A 203 0.17 17.14 14.22
C ARG A 203 0.65 15.77 14.63
N GLU A 204 1.94 15.50 14.44
CA GLU A 204 2.54 14.19 14.74
C GLU A 204 2.32 13.78 16.21
N GLU A 205 2.52 14.72 17.14
CA GLU A 205 2.33 14.51 18.58
C GLU A 205 0.88 14.18 18.97
N SER A 206 -0.09 14.55 18.14
CA SER A 206 -1.52 14.34 18.40
C SER A 206 -2.07 13.05 17.80
N VAL A 207 -1.32 12.41 16.90
CA VAL A 207 -1.78 11.24 16.14
C VAL A 207 -2.23 10.11 17.05
N LYS A 208 -1.43 9.79 18.07
CA LYS A 208 -1.71 8.69 19.01
C LYS A 208 -3.01 8.91 19.78
N GLU A 209 -3.21 10.12 20.28
CA GLU A 209 -4.40 10.47 21.07
C GLU A 209 -5.67 10.44 20.22
N VAL A 210 -5.62 11.01 19.02
CA VAL A 210 -6.78 11.03 18.11
C VAL A 210 -7.14 9.63 17.61
N ALA A 211 -6.13 8.81 17.29
CA ALA A 211 -6.36 7.40 16.93
C ALA A 211 -6.99 6.61 18.08
N MET A 212 -6.54 6.84 19.31
CA MET A 212 -7.14 6.23 20.50
C MET A 212 -8.59 6.69 20.68
N ALA A 213 -8.86 7.98 20.58
CA ALA A 213 -10.19 8.54 20.76
C ALA A 213 -11.20 7.97 19.74
N LEU A 214 -10.83 7.91 18.46
CA LEU A 214 -11.71 7.48 17.36
C LEU A 214 -11.81 5.96 17.18
N PHE A 215 -10.70 5.24 17.35
CA PHE A 215 -10.61 3.84 16.94
C PHE A 215 -10.29 2.88 18.08
N LYS A 216 -10.05 3.40 19.30
CA LYS A 216 -9.69 2.59 20.47
C LYS A 216 -8.42 1.76 20.22
N VAL A 217 -7.45 2.37 19.53
CA VAL A 217 -6.15 1.75 19.25
C VAL A 217 -5.01 2.69 19.57
N GLU A 218 -3.92 2.13 20.07
CA GLU A 218 -2.66 2.82 20.19
C GLU A 218 -1.83 2.61 18.93
N VAL A 219 -1.34 3.70 18.36
CA VAL A 219 -0.54 3.67 17.13
C VAL A 219 0.86 4.19 17.37
N ASN A 220 1.86 3.52 16.81
CA ASN A 220 3.26 3.92 16.91
C ASN A 220 4.01 3.59 15.62
N TRP A 221 4.87 4.49 15.15
CA TRP A 221 5.84 4.18 14.11
C TRP A 221 7.11 3.59 14.73
N ARG A 222 7.58 2.44 14.23
CA ARG A 222 8.85 1.83 14.64
C ARG A 222 9.57 1.24 13.44
N THR A 223 10.82 1.65 13.22
CA THR A 223 11.76 0.97 12.31
C THR A 223 11.16 0.66 10.92
N ASN A 224 10.43 1.62 10.34
CA ASN A 224 9.71 1.55 9.06
C ASN A 224 8.41 0.72 9.03
N ALA A 225 7.89 0.29 10.17
CA ALA A 225 6.59 -0.34 10.27
C ALA A 225 5.63 0.48 11.14
N PHE A 226 4.35 0.43 10.79
CA PHE A 226 3.28 1.01 11.59
C PHE A 226 2.73 -0.05 12.53
N HIS A 227 2.85 0.18 13.84
CA HIS A 227 2.41 -0.73 14.89
C HIS A 227 1.07 -0.25 15.44
N ILE A 228 0.10 -1.15 15.49
CA ILE A 228 -1.23 -0.89 16.03
C ILE A 228 -1.46 -1.87 17.18
N ASN A 229 -1.57 -1.32 18.39
CA ASN A 229 -1.95 -2.04 19.58
C ASN A 229 -3.45 -1.87 19.77
N HIS A 230 -4.20 -2.95 19.65
CA HIS A 230 -5.62 -2.99 19.94
C HIS A 230 -5.84 -3.14 21.46
N GLU A 231 -7.00 -2.72 21.98
CA GLU A 231 -7.33 -2.81 23.41
C GLU A 231 -7.23 -4.23 23.99
N ASN A 232 -7.43 -5.26 23.16
CA ASN A 232 -7.29 -6.66 23.55
C ASN A 232 -5.83 -7.15 23.61
N GLY A 233 -4.85 -6.25 23.43
CA GLY A 233 -3.42 -6.56 23.42
C GLY A 233 -2.91 -7.12 22.09
N LEU A 234 -3.76 -7.24 21.06
CA LEU A 234 -3.30 -7.66 19.73
C LEU A 234 -2.39 -6.58 19.14
N LEU A 235 -1.16 -6.96 18.81
CA LEU A 235 -0.22 -6.13 18.06
C LEU A 235 -0.30 -6.48 16.57
N GLN A 236 -0.67 -5.50 15.76
CA GLN A 236 -0.63 -5.58 14.31
C GLN A 236 0.55 -4.75 13.78
N ILE A 237 1.41 -5.38 12.98
CA ILE A 237 2.57 -4.73 12.37
C ILE A 237 2.31 -4.59 10.88
N ILE A 238 2.35 -3.36 10.38
CA ILE A 238 2.06 -3.04 8.99
C ILE A 238 3.33 -2.53 8.32
N PRO A 239 3.96 -3.30 7.41
CA PRO A 239 5.24 -2.96 6.80
C PRO A 239 5.15 -1.89 5.70
N HIS A 240 3.99 -1.25 5.52
CA HIS A 240 3.73 -0.34 4.41
C HIS A 240 3.88 1.13 4.79
N SER A 241 4.26 1.96 3.82
CA SER A 241 4.40 3.41 3.98
C SER A 241 3.09 4.14 4.22
N GLN A 242 1.94 3.48 4.01
CA GLN A 242 0.61 4.06 4.19
C GLN A 242 -0.41 3.03 4.68
N TYR A 243 -1.21 3.43 5.66
CA TYR A 243 -2.28 2.61 6.21
C TYR A 243 -3.52 3.45 6.55
N THR A 244 -4.71 2.92 6.31
CA THR A 244 -5.98 3.62 6.57
C THR A 244 -6.85 2.79 7.51
N MET A 245 -7.31 3.42 8.60
CA MET A 245 -8.31 2.85 9.51
C MET A 245 -9.68 3.46 9.25
N LYS A 246 -10.72 2.65 9.42
CA LYS A 246 -12.14 2.96 9.21
C LYS A 246 -12.98 2.26 10.28
N GLY A 247 -14.25 2.65 10.41
CA GLY A 247 -15.18 2.02 11.33
C GLY A 247 -15.20 2.71 12.69
N VAL A 248 -15.66 3.96 12.71
CA VAL A 248 -15.80 4.78 13.94
C VAL A 248 -17.24 4.68 14.46
N SER A 249 -17.43 4.67 15.79
CA SER A 249 -18.75 4.70 16.41
C SER A 249 -19.37 6.10 16.36
N ASP A 250 -20.69 6.22 16.42
CA ASP A 250 -21.36 7.52 16.44
C ASP A 250 -20.99 8.32 17.71
N GLU A 251 -20.83 7.62 18.83
CA GLU A 251 -20.42 8.20 20.12
C GLU A 251 -19.02 8.82 20.04
N ASP A 252 -18.07 8.10 19.43
CA ASP A 252 -16.69 8.58 19.27
C ASP A 252 -16.61 9.75 18.28
N ILE A 253 -17.46 9.75 17.24
CA ILE A 253 -17.56 10.90 16.31
C ILE A 253 -18.04 12.15 17.04
N ILE A 254 -19.09 12.02 17.86
CA ILE A 254 -19.62 13.15 18.63
C ILE A 254 -18.57 13.65 19.63
N ALA A 255 -17.87 12.74 20.31
CA ALA A 255 -16.84 13.11 21.28
C ALA A 255 -15.66 13.87 20.65
N VAL A 256 -15.23 13.46 19.46
CA VAL A 256 -14.04 14.03 18.79
C VAL A 256 -14.37 15.23 17.91
N PHE A 257 -15.44 15.16 17.12
CA PHE A 257 -15.79 16.17 16.12
C PHE A 257 -17.00 17.03 16.52
N GLY A 258 -17.77 16.64 17.52
CA GLY A 258 -19.00 17.31 17.93
C GLY A 258 -20.23 16.89 17.12
N ALA A 259 -21.41 17.25 17.66
CA ALA A 259 -22.71 16.87 17.09
C ALA A 259 -22.96 17.44 15.67
N GLY A 260 -22.33 18.57 15.32
CA GLY A 260 -22.49 19.19 14.00
C GLY A 260 -21.90 18.33 12.87
N ILE A 261 -20.68 17.81 13.07
CA ILE A 261 -20.05 16.91 12.11
C ILE A 261 -20.76 15.55 12.08
N HIS A 262 -21.17 15.05 13.26
CA HIS A 262 -21.96 13.82 13.34
C HIS A 262 -23.24 13.90 12.49
N ALA A 263 -24.04 14.96 12.64
CA ALA A 263 -25.25 15.18 11.84
C ALA A 263 -24.96 15.27 10.33
N ALA A 264 -23.84 15.89 9.94
CA ALA A 264 -23.41 15.99 8.54
C ALA A 264 -23.02 14.62 7.95
N ILE A 265 -22.47 13.72 8.76
CA ILE A 265 -22.19 12.32 8.39
C ILE A 265 -23.50 11.52 8.33
N THR A 266 -24.38 11.63 9.33
CA THR A 266 -25.65 10.88 9.40
C THR A 266 -26.56 11.17 8.21
N THR A 267 -26.55 12.39 7.69
CA THR A 267 -27.33 12.79 6.50
C THR A 267 -26.71 12.34 5.18
N CYS A 268 -25.47 11.82 5.19
CA CYS A 268 -24.82 11.30 3.99
C CYS A 268 -25.47 10.00 3.54
N SER A 269 -25.68 9.86 2.22
CA SER A 269 -26.24 8.64 1.61
C SER A 269 -25.42 7.38 1.92
N ILE A 270 -24.10 7.52 2.05
CA ILE A 270 -23.19 6.42 2.42
C ILE A 270 -23.52 5.92 3.84
N ARG A 271 -23.62 6.82 4.84
CA ARG A 271 -23.99 6.45 6.21
C ARG A 271 -25.39 5.86 6.29
N ALA A 272 -26.34 6.40 5.53
CA ALA A 272 -27.70 5.86 5.46
C ALA A 272 -27.74 4.41 4.94
N ASN A 273 -26.87 4.07 3.98
CA ASN A 273 -26.74 2.71 3.49
C ASN A 273 -26.07 1.77 4.50
N GLU A 274 -24.99 2.20 5.15
CA GLU A 274 -24.34 1.44 6.24
C GLU A 274 -25.36 1.07 7.34
N LEU A 275 -26.18 2.03 7.78
CA LEU A 275 -27.22 1.79 8.79
C LEU A 275 -28.28 0.78 8.31
N ARG A 276 -28.64 0.83 7.02
CA ARG A 276 -29.58 -0.13 6.41
C ARG A 276 -29.01 -1.54 6.35
N GLU A 277 -27.70 -1.66 6.18
CA GLU A 277 -26.94 -2.92 6.19
C GLU A 277 -26.66 -3.42 7.61
N GLY A 278 -27.00 -2.64 8.65
CA GLY A 278 -26.79 -2.98 10.05
C GLY A 278 -25.41 -2.59 10.60
N ASP A 279 -24.61 -1.85 9.81
CA ASP A 279 -23.28 -1.38 10.20
C ASP A 279 -23.38 -0.19 11.17
N ARG A 280 -23.23 -0.49 12.46
CA ARG A 280 -23.24 0.52 13.53
C ARG A 280 -22.01 1.43 13.50
N ARG A 281 -20.89 0.97 12.94
CA ARG A 281 -19.65 1.74 12.79
C ARG A 281 -19.53 2.25 11.36
N THR A 282 -19.17 3.51 11.19
CA THR A 282 -19.14 4.15 9.87
C THR A 282 -17.75 4.15 9.24
N LYS A 283 -17.72 3.97 7.92
CA LYS A 283 -16.56 4.18 7.06
C LYS A 283 -16.47 5.62 6.54
N CYS A 284 -17.47 6.47 6.84
CA CYS A 284 -17.46 7.90 6.51
C CYS A 284 -16.40 8.69 7.29
N VAL A 285 -15.85 8.12 8.36
CA VAL A 285 -14.67 8.64 9.05
C VAL A 285 -13.53 7.66 8.87
N SER A 286 -12.38 8.18 8.44
CA SER A 286 -11.17 7.40 8.30
C SER A 286 -9.96 8.21 8.72
N ILE A 287 -8.90 7.52 9.14
CA ILE A 287 -7.60 8.14 9.37
C ILE A 287 -6.55 7.39 8.56
N THR A 288 -5.74 8.14 7.84
CA THR A 288 -4.70 7.61 6.96
C THR A 288 -3.35 8.06 7.50
N PHE A 289 -2.56 7.09 7.93
CA PHE A 289 -1.18 7.27 8.35
C PHE A 289 -0.27 7.12 7.15
N SER A 290 0.73 7.99 7.05
CA SER A 290 1.84 7.82 6.13
C SER A 290 3.13 8.30 6.81
N GLU A 291 4.28 7.95 6.22
CA GLU A 291 5.59 8.32 6.76
C GLU A 291 5.74 9.82 7.08
N LYS A 292 5.06 10.69 6.31
CA LYS A 292 5.23 12.15 6.43
C LYS A 292 4.03 12.89 7.01
N ARG A 293 2.86 12.24 7.06
CA ARG A 293 1.61 12.91 7.43
C ARG A 293 0.57 11.93 7.91
N THR A 294 -0.28 12.39 8.82
CA THR A 294 -1.50 11.70 9.20
C THR A 294 -2.69 12.58 8.85
N VAL A 295 -3.67 12.02 8.15
CA VAL A 295 -4.83 12.75 7.62
C VAL A 295 -6.11 12.06 8.06
N ILE A 296 -7.01 12.79 8.72
CA ILE A 296 -8.40 12.35 8.92
C ILE A 296 -9.17 12.71 7.66
N ASN A 297 -9.97 11.78 7.13
CA ASN A 297 -10.91 12.07 6.05
C ASN A 297 -12.34 11.81 6.54
N LEU A 298 -13.21 12.78 6.24
CA LEU A 298 -14.63 12.77 6.51
C LEU A 298 -15.40 12.77 5.19
N ILE A 299 -16.46 11.98 5.14
CA ILE A 299 -17.45 11.97 4.06
C ILE A 299 -18.76 12.53 4.63
N LEU A 300 -19.23 13.62 4.05
CA LEU A 300 -20.39 14.37 4.52
C LEU A 300 -21.43 14.48 3.41
N SER A 301 -22.68 14.80 3.73
CA SER A 301 -23.63 15.25 2.70
C SER A 301 -23.20 16.61 2.12
N VAL A 302 -23.43 16.85 0.82
CA VAL A 302 -23.12 18.16 0.21
C VAL A 302 -23.88 19.30 0.90
N ALA A 303 -25.15 19.09 1.24
CA ALA A 303 -25.98 20.10 1.89
C ALA A 303 -25.41 20.56 3.25
N GLU A 304 -25.03 19.62 4.11
CA GLU A 304 -24.39 19.95 5.39
C GLU A 304 -22.94 20.42 5.20
N GLY A 305 -22.25 19.89 4.19
CA GLY A 305 -20.92 20.31 3.80
C GLY A 305 -20.83 21.79 3.47
N VAL A 306 -21.78 22.33 2.70
CA VAL A 306 -21.88 23.77 2.40
C VAL A 306 -22.10 24.59 3.67
N LYS A 307 -22.93 24.12 4.61
CA LYS A 307 -23.13 24.82 5.89
C LYS A 307 -21.85 24.85 6.73
N ILE A 308 -21.08 23.76 6.73
CA ILE A 308 -19.79 23.69 7.43
C ILE A 308 -18.76 24.59 6.73
N GLN A 309 -18.71 24.58 5.41
CA GLN A 309 -17.85 25.43 4.60
C GLN A 309 -18.04 26.92 4.95
N SER A 310 -19.28 27.39 5.06
CA SER A 310 -19.59 28.76 5.48
C SER A 310 -19.13 29.08 6.89
N LYS A 311 -19.14 28.10 7.82
CA LYS A 311 -18.63 28.29 9.19
C LYS A 311 -17.11 28.32 9.25
N LEU A 312 -16.43 27.61 8.35
CA LEU A 312 -14.97 27.56 8.26
C LEU A 312 -14.38 28.78 7.53
N SER A 313 -15.22 29.63 6.93
CA SER A 313 -14.80 30.75 6.07
C SER A 313 -13.88 30.31 4.92
N LEU A 314 -14.08 29.10 4.39
CA LEU A 314 -13.19 28.56 3.36
C LEU A 314 -13.35 29.32 2.04
N SER A 315 -12.21 29.70 1.45
CA SER A 315 -12.14 30.31 0.12
C SER A 315 -11.88 29.27 -0.97
N ALA A 316 -12.45 29.50 -2.16
CA ALA A 316 -12.13 28.71 -3.34
C ALA A 316 -10.76 29.12 -3.89
N THR A 317 -9.92 28.13 -4.20
CA THR A 317 -8.70 28.36 -4.96
C THR A 317 -9.04 28.16 -6.44
N LEU A 318 -9.04 29.23 -7.23
CA LEU A 318 -9.01 29.10 -8.69
C LEU A 318 -7.65 28.52 -9.05
N GLY A 319 -7.63 27.24 -9.43
CA GLY A 319 -6.45 26.52 -9.90
C GLY A 319 -6.13 26.83 -11.35
#